data_AF-A0AA96EGE2-F1
#
_entry.id   AF-A0AA96EGE2-F1
#
_cell.length_a   1.000
_cell.length_b   1.000
_cell.length_c   1.000
_cell.angle_alpha   90.00
_cell.angle_beta   90.00
_cell.angle_gamma   90.00
#
_symmetry.space_group_name_H-M   'P 1'
#
loop_
_entity.id
_entity.type
_entity.pdbx_description
1 polymer ?
#
loop_
_entity_poly.entity_id
_entity_poly.type
_entity_poly.pdbx_seq_one_letter_code
_entity_poly.pdbx_strand_id
1 'polypeptide(L)'
;MVSPLSAAPLYAYRPIPDDGPPSDSYTTDQAIAKYTADLDAHASPSVLEADRQVLQNAVNAEIGDQILTLGKRDKNEREPTIQQLVDQYGQAIRDRHDREPATTKEALDAAIGNYKTQATTWTPEDRGKVDAYIKQAMDQHPDDIQGAFEQLRDMRWTPSHFYDSNLAIAADYLRARWETQKYNNQVSGIEVEIYLDKKKKGEIPQNGPGPVSQYSKLQEEYMNKGIDDQWNTLNIFEQFFLSDSSTTIGGLAAAAFENDLS
;
A
#
# COMPACT_ATOMS: atom_id res chain seq x y z
N MET A 1 -20.01 -33.81 10.55
CA MET A 1 -18.93 -32.97 11.11
C MET A 1 -18.22 -32.37 9.92
N VAL A 2 -18.46 -31.07 9.66
CA VAL A 2 -17.91 -30.37 8.50
C VAL A 2 -16.64 -29.69 8.97
N SER A 3 -15.50 -30.03 8.37
CA SER A 3 -14.21 -29.43 8.68
C SER A 3 -14.24 -27.93 8.39
N PRO A 4 -13.69 -27.07 9.26
CA PRO A 4 -13.52 -25.66 8.93
C PRO A 4 -12.49 -25.53 7.80
N LEU A 5 -12.88 -24.80 6.75
CA LEU A 5 -11.97 -24.34 5.71
C LEU A 5 -10.93 -23.45 6.37
N SER A 6 -9.69 -23.93 6.40
CA SER A 6 -8.52 -23.17 6.81
C SER A 6 -8.37 -21.96 5.89
N ALA A 7 -8.64 -20.76 6.41
CA ALA A 7 -8.27 -19.52 5.74
C ALA A 7 -6.74 -19.48 5.63
N ALA A 8 -6.22 -19.54 4.41
CA ALA A 8 -4.81 -19.30 4.17
C ALA A 8 -4.48 -17.84 4.55
N PRO A 9 -3.33 -17.57 5.20
CA PRO A 9 -2.89 -16.20 5.41
C PRO A 9 -2.61 -15.57 4.05
N LEU A 10 -3.29 -14.47 3.74
CA LEU A 10 -2.98 -13.61 2.61
C LEU A 10 -1.62 -12.95 2.90
N TYR A 11 -0.57 -13.55 2.34
CA TYR A 11 0.69 -12.84 2.13
C TYR A 11 0.40 -11.54 1.38
N ALA A 12 1.09 -10.47 1.78
CA ALA A 12 1.04 -9.15 1.18
C ALA A 12 0.96 -9.22 -0.36
N TYR A 13 -0.24 -9.07 -0.90
CA TYR A 13 -0.48 -9.16 -2.34
C TYR A 13 -0.15 -7.80 -2.97
N ARG A 14 1.14 -7.49 -3.08
CA ARG A 14 1.57 -6.67 -4.21
C ARG A 14 1.27 -7.46 -5.49
N PRO A 15 1.06 -6.79 -6.63
CA PRO A 15 1.29 -7.47 -7.89
C PRO A 15 2.74 -7.93 -7.87
N ILE A 16 2.93 -9.23 -7.66
CA ILE A 16 4.05 -9.95 -8.27
C ILE A 16 3.97 -9.54 -9.75
N PRO A 17 5.05 -9.00 -10.35
CA PRO A 17 5.05 -8.75 -11.77
C PRO A 17 4.69 -10.07 -12.45
N ASP A 18 3.55 -10.06 -13.15
CA ASP A 18 3.03 -11.09 -14.06
C ASP A 18 3.62 -12.50 -13.87
N ASP A 19 2.82 -13.44 -13.37
CA ASP A 19 3.12 -14.88 -13.31
C ASP A 19 3.29 -15.44 -14.73
N GLY A 20 4.40 -15.08 -15.38
CA GLY A 20 5.06 -15.92 -16.35
C GLY A 20 5.43 -17.24 -15.65
N PRO A 21 5.51 -18.35 -16.40
CA PRO A 21 5.78 -19.67 -15.83
C PRO A 21 7.09 -19.63 -15.02
N PRO A 22 7.32 -20.59 -14.09
CA PRO A 22 8.57 -20.66 -13.34
C PRO A 22 9.69 -21.09 -14.30
N SER A 23 10.23 -20.13 -15.05
CA SER A 23 11.46 -20.30 -15.78
C SER A 23 12.57 -20.01 -14.78
N ASP A 24 13.22 -21.06 -14.27
CA ASP A 24 14.50 -21.02 -13.55
C ASP A 24 14.73 -19.73 -12.73
N SER A 25 14.36 -19.72 -11.44
CA SER A 25 14.59 -18.55 -10.58
C SER A 25 16.10 -18.33 -10.39
N TYR A 26 16.73 -17.61 -11.31
CA TYR A 26 18.10 -17.15 -11.18
C TYR A 26 18.21 -16.24 -9.97
N THR A 27 19.18 -16.49 -9.09
CA THR A 27 19.57 -15.48 -8.10
C THR A 27 20.16 -14.27 -8.82
N THR A 28 20.16 -13.08 -8.19
CA THR A 28 20.79 -11.89 -8.76
C THR A 28 22.23 -12.15 -9.18
N ASP A 29 22.99 -12.86 -8.35
CA ASP A 29 24.38 -13.21 -8.64
C ASP A 29 24.50 -14.12 -9.88
N GLN A 30 23.60 -15.10 -10.03
CA GLN A 30 23.58 -15.97 -11.22
C GLN A 30 23.17 -15.21 -12.48
N ALA A 31 22.20 -14.31 -12.38
CA ALA A 31 21.74 -13.49 -13.51
C ALA A 31 22.84 -12.52 -13.99
N ILE A 32 23.56 -11.88 -13.06
CA ILE A 32 24.71 -11.04 -13.36
C ILE A 32 25.81 -11.85 -14.03
N ALA A 33 26.19 -13.00 -13.44
CA ALA A 33 27.23 -13.86 -13.99
C ALA A 33 26.89 -14.33 -15.42
N LYS A 34 25.63 -14.68 -15.67
CA LYS A 34 25.14 -15.06 -17.01
C LYS A 34 25.24 -13.89 -17.98
N TYR A 35 24.72 -12.71 -17.63
CA TYR A 35 24.80 -11.53 -18.49
C TYR A 35 26.26 -11.16 -18.82
N THR A 36 27.15 -11.16 -17.83
CA THR A 36 28.58 -10.88 -18.04
C THR A 36 29.22 -11.91 -18.97
N ALA A 37 28.95 -13.20 -18.78
CA ALA A 37 29.50 -14.26 -19.62
C ALA A 37 29.02 -14.15 -21.08
N ASP A 38 27.73 -13.88 -21.30
CA ASP A 38 27.17 -13.71 -22.64
C ASP A 38 27.65 -12.41 -23.30
N LEU A 39 27.91 -11.35 -22.52
CA LEU A 39 28.54 -10.11 -23.00
C LEU A 39 29.97 -10.34 -23.48
N ASP A 40 30.77 -11.06 -22.68
CA ASP A 40 32.17 -11.41 -23.01
C ASP A 40 32.25 -12.36 -24.22
N ALA A 41 31.25 -13.23 -24.39
CA ALA A 41 31.12 -14.10 -25.56
C ALA A 41 30.60 -13.38 -26.81
N HIS A 42 30.33 -12.07 -26.73
CA HIS A 42 29.73 -11.27 -27.81
C HIS A 42 28.40 -11.88 -28.31
N ALA A 43 27.56 -12.32 -27.38
CA ALA A 43 26.24 -12.84 -27.70
C ALA A 43 25.40 -11.82 -28.49
N SER A 44 24.44 -12.34 -29.27
CA SER A 44 23.56 -11.49 -30.06
C SER A 44 22.73 -10.53 -29.19
N PRO A 45 22.32 -9.36 -29.69
CA PRO A 45 21.54 -8.40 -28.93
C PRO A 45 20.26 -8.96 -28.29
N SER A 46 19.58 -9.92 -28.94
CA SER A 46 18.38 -10.54 -28.38
C SER A 46 18.65 -11.42 -27.16
N VAL A 47 19.84 -12.04 -27.08
CA VAL A 47 20.26 -12.83 -25.91
C VAL A 47 20.57 -11.90 -24.75
N LEU A 48 21.35 -10.84 -24.99
CA LEU A 48 21.66 -9.84 -23.97
C LEU A 48 20.41 -9.15 -23.42
N GLU A 49 19.40 -8.91 -24.26
CA GLU A 49 18.12 -8.35 -23.80
C GLU A 49 17.32 -9.32 -22.94
N ALA A 50 17.30 -10.61 -23.31
CA ALA A 50 16.67 -11.64 -22.47
C ALA A 50 17.39 -11.76 -21.12
N ASP A 51 18.71 -11.73 -21.10
CA ASP A 51 19.51 -11.77 -19.88
C ASP A 51 19.28 -10.53 -19.01
N ARG A 52 19.11 -9.34 -19.60
CA ARG A 52 18.71 -8.12 -18.87
C ARG A 52 17.36 -8.27 -18.20
N GLN A 53 16.39 -8.89 -18.87
CA GLN A 53 15.08 -9.12 -18.28
C GLN A 53 15.18 -10.11 -17.10
N VAL A 54 15.99 -11.16 -17.23
CA VAL A 54 16.27 -12.10 -16.12
C VAL A 54 16.95 -11.39 -14.96
N LEU A 55 17.95 -10.53 -15.23
CA LEU A 55 18.60 -9.70 -14.22
C LEU A 55 17.61 -8.78 -13.51
N GLN A 56 16.74 -8.11 -14.26
CA GLN A 56 15.71 -7.26 -13.69
C GLN A 56 14.77 -8.04 -12.76
N ASN A 57 14.31 -9.22 -13.20
CA ASN A 57 13.43 -10.05 -12.39
C ASN A 57 14.13 -10.53 -11.10
N ALA A 58 15.41 -10.91 -11.19
CA ALA A 58 16.20 -11.36 -10.05
C ALA A 58 16.44 -10.22 -9.03
N VAL A 59 16.80 -9.01 -9.50
CA VAL A 59 16.94 -7.82 -8.65
C VAL A 59 15.61 -7.46 -7.98
N ASN A 60 14.52 -7.48 -8.73
CA ASN A 60 13.18 -7.23 -8.21
C ASN A 60 12.81 -8.21 -7.09
N ALA A 61 13.10 -9.51 -7.28
CA ALA A 61 12.85 -10.54 -6.29
C ALA A 61 13.72 -10.35 -5.05
N GLU A 62 15.03 -10.17 -5.20
CA GLU A 62 15.93 -10.02 -4.05
C GLU A 62 15.60 -8.79 -3.20
N ILE A 63 15.46 -7.62 -3.82
CA ILE A 63 15.14 -6.38 -3.08
C ILE A 63 13.71 -6.48 -2.51
N GLY A 64 12.77 -7.00 -3.28
CA GLY A 64 11.38 -7.18 -2.86
C GLY A 64 11.24 -8.09 -1.65
N ASP A 65 11.92 -9.24 -1.65
CA ASP A 65 11.91 -10.18 -0.54
C ASP A 65 12.55 -9.57 0.71
N GLN A 66 13.67 -8.85 0.56
CA GLN A 66 14.29 -8.13 1.69
C GLN A 66 13.34 -7.11 2.30
N ILE A 67 12.66 -6.31 1.47
CA ILE A 67 11.64 -5.35 1.91
C ILE A 67 10.45 -6.06 2.59
N LEU A 68 10.00 -7.20 2.07
CA LEU A 68 8.88 -7.97 2.63
C LEU A 68 9.19 -8.60 3.98
N THR A 69 10.47 -8.94 4.22
CA THR A 69 10.92 -9.49 5.50
C THR A 69 11.09 -8.42 6.59
N LEU A 70 11.00 -7.14 6.24
CA LEU A 70 11.00 -6.07 7.24
C LEU A 70 9.74 -6.19 8.10
N GLY A 71 9.96 -6.27 9.42
CA GLY A 71 8.88 -6.32 10.39
C GLY A 71 8.00 -5.06 10.35
N LYS A 72 6.84 -5.17 11.01
CA LYS A 72 5.98 -4.01 11.27
C LYS A 72 6.79 -2.96 12.03
N ARG A 73 6.68 -1.71 11.58
CA ARG A 73 7.37 -0.57 12.16
C ARG A 73 6.50 0.08 13.24
N ASP A 74 7.15 0.65 14.25
CA ASP A 74 6.43 1.42 15.27
C ASP A 74 5.86 2.70 14.67
N LYS A 75 4.72 3.17 15.20
CA LYS A 75 3.95 4.32 14.68
C LYS A 75 4.79 5.62 14.58
N ASN A 76 5.85 5.69 15.38
CA ASN A 76 6.71 6.86 15.52
C ASN A 76 7.95 6.80 14.62
N GLU A 77 8.22 5.67 13.97
CA GLU A 77 9.40 5.52 13.13
C GLU A 77 9.10 5.99 11.71
N ARG A 78 9.84 6.99 11.23
CA ARG A 78 9.63 7.60 9.90
C ARG A 78 10.50 7.01 8.79
N GLU A 79 11.70 6.54 9.11
CA GLU A 79 12.71 6.05 8.14
C GLU A 79 13.12 4.60 8.38
N PRO A 80 13.36 3.77 7.35
CA PRO A 80 13.54 4.15 5.94
C PRO A 80 12.27 4.04 5.08
N THR A 81 12.14 4.93 4.10
CA THR A 81 11.17 4.85 3.00
C THR A 81 11.50 3.70 2.05
N ILE A 82 10.56 3.26 1.20
CA ILE A 82 10.84 2.27 0.15
C ILE A 82 11.99 2.71 -0.75
N GLN A 83 12.04 3.99 -1.12
CA GLN A 83 13.16 4.53 -1.90
C GLN A 83 14.50 4.34 -1.19
N GLN A 84 14.58 4.69 0.10
CA GLN A 84 15.80 4.50 0.89
C GLN A 84 16.17 3.02 1.04
N LEU A 85 15.17 2.14 1.19
CA LEU A 85 15.38 0.68 1.26
C LEU A 85 15.92 0.12 -0.07
N VAL A 86 15.34 0.52 -1.20
CA VAL A 86 15.83 0.13 -2.52
C VAL A 86 17.25 0.65 -2.75
N ASP A 87 17.53 1.89 -2.34
CA ASP A 87 18.88 2.45 -2.46
C ASP A 87 19.89 1.68 -1.59
N GLN A 88 19.51 1.31 -0.35
CA GLN A 88 20.35 0.54 0.57
C GLN A 88 20.61 -0.89 0.06
N TYR A 89 19.56 -1.63 -0.28
CA TYR A 89 19.68 -3.01 -0.77
C TYR A 89 20.33 -3.05 -2.15
N GLY A 90 20.00 -2.08 -3.02
CA GLY A 90 20.68 -1.89 -4.30
C GLY A 90 22.17 -1.61 -4.13
N GLN A 91 22.57 -0.79 -3.15
CA GLN A 91 23.99 -0.57 -2.84
C GLN A 91 24.67 -1.86 -2.38
N ALA A 92 24.02 -2.66 -1.54
CA ALA A 92 24.56 -3.95 -1.10
C ALA A 92 24.77 -4.92 -2.28
N ILE A 93 23.92 -4.88 -3.31
CA ILE A 93 24.12 -5.66 -4.55
C ILE A 93 25.32 -5.08 -5.31
N ARG A 94 25.40 -3.76 -5.51
CA ARG A 94 26.54 -3.11 -6.19
C ARG A 94 27.87 -3.44 -5.55
N ASP A 95 27.95 -3.43 -4.22
CA ASP A 95 29.18 -3.68 -3.47
C ASP A 95 29.69 -5.11 -3.67
N ARG A 96 28.80 -6.10 -3.85
CA ARG A 96 29.18 -7.49 -4.16
C ARG A 96 29.70 -7.66 -5.60
N HIS A 97 29.32 -6.74 -6.48
CA HIS A 97 29.59 -6.78 -7.92
C HIS A 97 30.49 -5.61 -8.37
N ASP A 98 31.34 -5.10 -7.47
CA ASP A 98 32.21 -3.95 -7.68
C ASP A 98 33.30 -4.17 -8.75
N ARG A 99 33.58 -5.44 -9.09
CA ARG A 99 34.58 -5.86 -10.08
C ARG A 99 34.01 -6.16 -11.46
N GLU A 100 32.69 -6.15 -11.60
CA GLU A 100 32.05 -6.42 -12.88
C GLU A 100 32.40 -5.35 -13.94
N PRO A 101 32.36 -5.71 -15.25
CA PRO A 101 32.55 -4.75 -16.33
C PRO A 101 31.56 -3.57 -16.25
N ALA A 102 31.94 -2.41 -16.79
CA ALA A 102 31.12 -1.20 -16.76
C ALA A 102 29.71 -1.42 -17.34
N THR A 103 29.60 -2.14 -18.45
CA THR A 103 28.31 -2.44 -19.10
C THR A 103 27.41 -3.37 -18.27
N THR A 104 27.99 -4.28 -17.48
CA THR A 104 27.24 -5.09 -16.51
C THR A 104 26.71 -4.22 -15.37
N LYS A 105 27.55 -3.31 -14.85
CA LYS A 105 27.13 -2.35 -13.82
C LYS A 105 26.02 -1.44 -14.29
N GLU A 106 26.08 -0.95 -15.54
CA GLU A 106 25.01 -0.16 -16.14
C GLU A 106 23.68 -0.94 -16.21
N ALA A 107 23.73 -2.22 -16.58
CA ALA A 107 22.54 -3.08 -16.62
C ALA A 107 21.96 -3.31 -15.20
N LEU A 108 22.83 -3.53 -14.20
CA LEU A 108 22.45 -3.66 -12.80
C LEU A 108 21.82 -2.36 -12.26
N ASP A 109 22.43 -1.21 -12.54
CA ASP A 109 21.91 0.09 -12.12
C ASP A 109 20.55 0.38 -12.76
N ALA A 110 20.37 0.02 -14.04
CA ALA A 110 19.08 0.11 -14.70
C ALA A 110 18.05 -0.80 -14.04
N ALA A 111 18.40 -2.04 -13.68
CA ALA A 111 17.50 -2.96 -12.98
C ALA A 111 17.08 -2.42 -11.60
N ILE A 112 18.03 -1.95 -10.79
CA ILE A 112 17.74 -1.34 -9.47
C ILE A 112 16.87 -0.09 -9.64
N GLY A 113 17.20 0.77 -10.62
CA GLY A 113 16.43 1.98 -10.93
C GLY A 113 15.00 1.66 -11.37
N ASN A 114 14.81 0.65 -12.20
CA ASN A 114 13.49 0.17 -12.63
C ASN A 114 12.69 -0.34 -11.43
N TYR A 115 13.30 -1.16 -10.56
CA TYR A 115 12.64 -1.62 -9.35
C TYR A 115 12.22 -0.47 -8.45
N LYS A 116 13.10 0.52 -8.26
CA LYS A 116 12.80 1.72 -7.47
C LYS A 116 11.55 2.44 -7.99
N THR A 117 11.48 2.70 -9.30
CA THR A 117 10.32 3.32 -9.92
C THR A 117 9.06 2.48 -9.74
N GLN A 118 9.13 1.17 -9.96
CA GLN A 118 8.01 0.26 -9.78
C GLN A 118 7.53 0.24 -8.32
N ALA A 119 8.45 0.15 -7.37
CA ALA A 119 8.16 0.02 -5.95
C ALA A 119 7.60 1.30 -5.31
N THR A 120 7.82 2.46 -5.93
CA THR A 120 7.27 3.77 -5.52
C THR A 120 6.10 4.25 -6.38
N THR A 121 5.62 3.44 -7.33
CA THR A 121 4.45 3.76 -8.13
C THR A 121 3.19 3.29 -7.39
N TRP A 122 2.21 4.17 -7.27
CA TRP A 122 0.91 3.83 -6.70
C TRP A 122 0.22 2.74 -7.53
N THR A 123 -0.27 1.70 -6.87
CA THR A 123 -0.99 0.61 -7.56
C THR A 123 -2.20 1.18 -8.29
N PRO A 124 -2.53 0.67 -9.49
CA PRO A 124 -3.78 1.01 -10.16
C PRO A 124 -4.99 0.74 -9.26
N GLU A 125 -5.97 1.62 -9.33
CA GLU A 125 -7.21 1.51 -8.59
C GLU A 125 -8.10 0.41 -9.16
N ASP A 126 -8.65 -0.42 -8.26
CA ASP A 126 -9.47 -1.58 -8.57
C ASP A 126 -10.53 -1.77 -7.48
N ARG A 127 -11.80 -1.59 -7.84
CA ARG A 127 -12.94 -1.75 -6.92
C ARG A 127 -12.98 -3.12 -6.25
N GLY A 128 -12.71 -4.19 -7.01
CA GLY A 128 -12.75 -5.54 -6.49
C GLY A 128 -11.70 -5.76 -5.39
N LYS A 129 -10.52 -5.14 -5.52
CA LYS A 129 -9.49 -5.18 -4.48
C LYS A 129 -9.84 -4.33 -3.26
N VAL A 130 -10.42 -3.14 -3.47
CA VAL A 130 -10.92 -2.31 -2.36
C VAL A 130 -11.97 -3.07 -1.55
N ASP A 131 -12.97 -3.65 -2.22
CA ASP A 131 -14.04 -4.43 -1.59
C ASP A 131 -13.48 -5.66 -0.85
N ALA A 132 -12.48 -6.33 -1.43
CA ALA A 132 -11.83 -7.48 -0.80
C ALA A 132 -11.11 -7.09 0.50
N TYR A 133 -10.36 -5.97 0.52
CA TYR A 133 -9.73 -5.47 1.74
C TYR A 133 -10.74 -5.12 2.82
N ILE A 134 -11.82 -4.40 2.45
CA ILE A 134 -12.89 -4.04 3.38
C ILE A 134 -13.53 -5.30 3.96
N LYS A 135 -13.91 -6.25 3.09
CA LYS A 135 -14.55 -7.50 3.51
C LYS A 135 -13.66 -8.31 4.45
N GLN A 136 -12.38 -8.47 4.10
CA GLN A 136 -11.44 -9.24 4.91
C GLN A 136 -11.28 -8.63 6.30
N ALA A 137 -11.11 -7.30 6.40
CA ALA A 137 -10.96 -6.63 7.69
C ALA A 137 -12.24 -6.75 8.54
N MET A 138 -13.42 -6.56 7.93
CA MET A 138 -14.70 -6.71 8.61
C MET A 138 -15.01 -8.16 9.03
N ASP A 139 -14.57 -9.16 8.26
CA ASP A 139 -14.72 -10.57 8.63
C ASP A 139 -13.82 -10.95 9.82
N GLN A 140 -12.65 -10.33 9.93
CA GLN A 140 -11.70 -10.55 11.04
C GLN A 140 -12.06 -9.76 12.30
N HIS A 141 -12.75 -8.63 12.13
CA HIS A 141 -13.27 -7.77 13.19
C HIS A 141 -14.79 -7.64 13.08
N PRO A 142 -15.54 -8.74 13.31
CA PRO A 142 -17.00 -8.69 13.24
C PRO A 142 -17.52 -7.70 14.26
N ASP A 143 -18.40 -6.79 13.81
CA ASP A 143 -19.01 -5.72 14.61
C ASP A 143 -18.04 -4.68 15.20
N ASP A 144 -16.75 -4.74 14.87
CA ASP A 144 -15.71 -3.80 15.33
C ASP A 144 -15.09 -3.03 14.15
N ILE A 145 -15.78 -1.96 13.75
CA ILE A 145 -15.34 -1.11 12.62
C ILE A 145 -14.02 -0.41 12.95
N GLN A 146 -13.78 -0.06 14.22
CA GLN A 146 -12.52 0.54 14.64
C GLN A 146 -11.38 -0.45 14.47
N GLY A 147 -11.52 -1.67 14.97
CA GLY A 147 -10.53 -2.73 14.80
C GLY A 147 -10.24 -3.02 13.33
N ALA A 148 -11.28 -3.09 12.49
CA ALA A 148 -11.13 -3.27 11.05
C ALA A 148 -10.34 -2.10 10.39
N PHE A 149 -10.64 -0.85 10.76
CA PHE A 149 -9.91 0.32 10.30
C PHE A 149 -8.44 0.29 10.76
N GLU A 150 -8.20 0.03 12.05
CA GLU A 150 -6.87 -0.03 12.63
C GLU A 150 -6.02 -1.12 11.98
N GLN A 151 -6.61 -2.28 11.65
CA GLN A 151 -5.94 -3.32 10.89
C GLN A 151 -5.45 -2.80 9.53
N LEU A 152 -6.32 -2.19 8.72
CA LEU A 152 -5.93 -1.69 7.40
C LEU A 152 -4.94 -0.53 7.49
N ARG A 153 -5.10 0.37 8.47
CA ARG A 153 -4.13 1.44 8.77
C ARG A 153 -2.75 0.84 9.10
N ASP A 154 -2.71 -0.15 9.95
CA ASP A 154 -1.47 -0.77 10.41
C ASP A 154 -0.78 -1.58 9.30
N MET A 155 -1.54 -2.18 8.38
CA MET A 155 -0.98 -2.77 7.15
C MET A 155 -0.23 -1.72 6.33
N ARG A 156 -0.73 -0.47 6.25
CA ARG A 156 -0.05 0.64 5.55
C ARG A 156 1.27 1.08 6.22
N TRP A 157 1.62 0.56 7.39
CA TRP A 157 2.94 0.78 8.00
C TRP A 157 3.98 -0.27 7.63
N THR A 158 3.57 -1.29 6.88
CA THR A 158 4.53 -2.20 6.27
C THR A 158 5.02 -1.62 4.94
N PRO A 159 6.33 -1.66 4.66
CA PRO A 159 6.88 -1.12 3.42
C PRO A 159 6.22 -1.67 2.14
N SER A 160 5.82 -2.94 2.15
CA SER A 160 5.12 -3.59 1.04
C SER A 160 3.78 -2.93 0.69
N HIS A 161 3.15 -2.18 1.60
CA HIS A 161 1.84 -1.57 1.40
C HIS A 161 1.86 -0.03 1.27
N PHE A 162 3.04 0.60 1.28
CA PHE A 162 3.17 2.07 1.23
C PHE A 162 2.50 2.72 0.01
N TYR A 163 2.56 2.08 -1.14
CA TYR A 163 2.03 2.61 -2.41
C TYR A 163 0.80 1.82 -2.89
N ASP A 164 0.09 1.13 -1.99
CA ASP A 164 -1.16 0.44 -2.32
C ASP A 164 -2.35 1.39 -2.22
N SER A 165 -2.83 1.86 -3.38
CA SER A 165 -3.99 2.75 -3.50
C SER A 165 -5.27 2.08 -2.99
N ASN A 166 -5.43 0.77 -3.25
CA ASN A 166 -6.67 0.06 -2.94
C ASN A 166 -6.81 -0.15 -1.44
N LEU A 167 -5.71 -0.50 -0.76
CA LEU A 167 -5.66 -0.56 0.70
C LEU A 167 -5.92 0.81 1.33
N ALA A 168 -5.34 1.89 0.77
CA ALA A 168 -5.58 3.23 1.27
C ALA A 168 -7.05 3.64 1.18
N ILE A 169 -7.70 3.38 0.04
CA ILE A 169 -9.13 3.66 -0.16
C ILE A 169 -9.98 2.81 0.79
N ALA A 170 -9.66 1.53 0.96
CA ALA A 170 -10.37 0.64 1.89
C ALA A 170 -10.26 1.13 3.35
N ALA A 171 -9.08 1.58 3.78
CA ALA A 171 -8.90 2.17 5.10
C ALA A 171 -9.71 3.47 5.26
N ASP A 172 -9.74 4.33 4.24
CA ASP A 172 -10.52 5.57 4.27
C ASP A 172 -12.04 5.33 4.30
N TYR A 173 -12.53 4.29 3.62
CA TYR A 173 -13.91 3.81 3.74
C TYR A 173 -14.24 3.44 5.19
N LEU A 174 -13.41 2.60 5.82
CA LEU A 174 -13.66 2.16 7.21
C LEU A 174 -13.53 3.30 8.21
N ARG A 175 -12.63 4.27 7.95
CA ARG A 175 -12.53 5.50 8.74
C ARG A 175 -13.84 6.30 8.66
N ALA A 176 -14.34 6.56 7.45
CA ALA A 176 -15.59 7.31 7.27
C ALA A 176 -16.78 6.61 7.95
N ARG A 177 -16.82 5.27 7.86
CA ARG A 177 -17.82 4.44 8.54
C ARG A 177 -17.72 4.56 10.06
N TRP A 178 -16.51 4.48 10.62
CA TRP A 178 -16.25 4.60 12.05
C TRP A 178 -16.58 5.99 12.59
N GLU A 179 -16.18 7.06 11.90
CA GLU A 179 -16.54 8.43 12.31
C GLU A 179 -18.05 8.65 12.26
N THR A 180 -18.75 8.07 11.27
CA THR A 180 -20.22 8.12 11.20
C THR A 180 -20.89 7.37 12.35
N GLN A 181 -20.22 6.35 12.92
CA GLN A 181 -20.71 5.64 14.10
C GLN A 181 -20.58 6.50 15.37
N LYS A 182 -19.52 7.32 15.47
CA LYS A 182 -19.32 8.24 16.60
C LYS A 182 -20.22 9.47 16.51
N TYR A 183 -20.44 9.94 15.29
CA TYR A 183 -21.17 11.15 14.97
C TYR A 183 -22.44 10.82 14.18
N ASN A 184 -22.86 11.71 13.29
CA ASN A 184 -23.94 11.48 12.34
C ASN A 184 -23.42 11.69 10.91
N ASN A 185 -24.24 11.33 9.92
CA ASN A 185 -23.86 11.42 8.51
C ASN A 185 -23.51 12.85 8.05
N GLN A 186 -24.11 13.89 8.64
CA GLN A 186 -23.84 15.28 8.29
C GLN A 186 -22.43 15.71 8.72
N VAL A 187 -22.07 15.45 9.99
CA VAL A 187 -20.73 15.79 10.52
C VAL A 187 -19.67 15.00 9.78
N SER A 188 -19.86 13.70 9.61
CA SER A 188 -18.91 12.86 8.88
C SER A 188 -18.78 13.26 7.40
N GLY A 189 -19.87 13.69 6.76
CA GLY A 189 -19.83 14.25 5.40
C GLY A 189 -18.92 15.48 5.30
N ILE A 190 -19.07 16.44 6.22
CA ILE A 190 -18.22 17.64 6.27
C ILE A 190 -16.74 17.26 6.49
N GLU A 191 -16.47 16.32 7.40
CA GLU A 191 -15.10 15.86 7.67
C GLU A 191 -14.47 15.18 6.45
N VAL A 192 -15.22 14.35 5.73
CA VAL A 192 -14.78 13.72 4.49
C VAL A 192 -14.50 14.78 3.41
N GLU A 193 -15.37 15.77 3.24
CA GLU A 193 -15.16 16.86 2.28
C GLU A 193 -13.88 17.65 2.58
N ILE A 194 -13.68 18.07 3.84
CA ILE A 194 -12.48 18.80 4.27
C ILE A 194 -11.23 17.95 4.06
N TYR A 195 -11.28 16.67 4.43
CA TYR A 195 -10.16 15.75 4.24
C TYR A 195 -9.79 15.62 2.77
N LEU A 196 -10.76 15.40 1.88
CA LEU A 196 -10.53 15.28 0.43
C LEU A 196 -10.04 16.59 -0.19
N ASP A 197 -10.53 17.75 0.27
CA ASP A 197 -10.04 19.06 -0.19
C ASP A 197 -8.58 19.31 0.21
N LYS A 198 -8.22 19.06 1.47
CA LYS A 198 -6.81 19.10 1.93
C LYS A 198 -5.94 18.14 1.14
N LYS A 199 -6.45 16.95 0.84
CA LYS A 199 -5.73 15.94 0.05
C LYS A 199 -5.49 16.39 -1.39
N LYS A 200 -6.49 17.01 -2.03
CA LYS A 200 -6.35 17.63 -3.37
C LYS A 200 -5.28 18.72 -3.39
N LYS A 201 -5.13 19.46 -2.29
CA LYS A 201 -4.15 20.54 -2.12
C LYS A 201 -2.77 20.05 -1.64
N GLY A 202 -2.62 18.77 -1.28
CA GLY A 202 -1.37 18.23 -0.72
C GLY A 202 -1.09 18.71 0.71
N GLU A 203 -2.11 19.10 1.46
CA GLU A 203 -2.01 19.67 2.82
C GLU A 203 -2.18 18.62 3.92
N ILE A 204 -2.40 17.35 3.56
CA ILE A 204 -2.50 16.26 4.54
C ILE A 204 -1.08 15.96 5.06
N PRO A 205 -0.84 16.10 6.38
CA PRO A 205 0.43 15.72 6.95
C PRO A 205 0.66 14.22 6.78
N GLN A 206 1.91 13.83 6.52
CA GLN A 206 2.28 12.43 6.50
C GLN A 206 2.34 11.88 7.93
N ASN A 207 1.29 11.16 8.32
CA ASN A 207 1.21 10.45 9.59
C ASN A 207 1.59 8.98 9.38
N GLY A 208 2.83 8.61 9.75
CA GLY A 208 3.40 7.25 9.62
C GLY A 208 4.50 7.11 8.55
N PRO A 209 5.10 5.92 8.43
CA PRO A 209 6.27 5.70 7.56
C PRO A 209 5.92 5.65 6.05
N GLY A 210 4.66 5.41 5.72
CA GLY A 210 4.18 5.37 4.33
C GLY A 210 3.78 6.75 3.80
N PRO A 211 3.82 6.96 2.46
CA PRO A 211 3.37 8.18 1.85
C PRO A 211 1.85 8.35 1.98
N VAL A 212 1.40 9.61 1.93
CA VAL A 212 -0.03 9.92 1.79
C VAL A 212 -0.44 9.54 0.37
N SER A 213 -1.51 8.74 0.21
CA SER A 213 -2.05 8.43 -1.12
C SER A 213 -2.51 9.69 -1.83
N GLN A 214 -2.55 9.67 -3.15
CA GLN A 214 -3.09 10.79 -3.91
C GLN A 214 -4.62 10.81 -3.76
N TYR A 215 -5.22 12.00 -3.94
CA TYR A 215 -6.67 12.08 -4.07
C TYR A 215 -7.12 11.33 -5.33
N SER A 216 -8.25 10.64 -5.26
CA SER A 216 -8.93 10.09 -6.41
C SER A 216 -10.45 10.13 -6.27
N LYS A 217 -11.15 10.02 -7.41
CA LYS A 217 -12.61 9.92 -7.42
C LYS A 217 -13.09 8.64 -6.77
N LEU A 218 -12.36 7.53 -6.95
CA LEU A 218 -12.73 6.26 -6.34
C LEU A 218 -12.68 6.36 -4.82
N GLN A 219 -11.65 7.01 -4.28
CA GLN A 219 -11.57 7.27 -2.86
C GLN A 219 -12.76 8.08 -2.35
N GLU A 220 -13.11 9.18 -3.01
CA GLU A 220 -14.27 10.02 -2.64
C GLU A 220 -15.57 9.21 -2.61
N GLU A 221 -15.82 8.41 -3.66
CA GLU A 221 -16.99 7.53 -3.72
C GLU A 221 -17.04 6.54 -2.56
N TYR A 222 -15.91 5.89 -2.24
CA TYR A 222 -15.87 4.92 -1.13
C TYR A 222 -16.01 5.59 0.23
N MET A 223 -15.41 6.77 0.45
CA MET A 223 -15.59 7.47 1.71
C MET A 223 -17.06 7.86 1.94
N ASN A 224 -17.74 8.37 0.90
CA ASN A 224 -19.17 8.65 0.96
C ASN A 224 -20.00 7.38 1.17
N LYS A 225 -19.66 6.28 0.47
CA LYS A 225 -20.28 4.97 0.69
C LYS A 225 -20.12 4.48 2.14
N GLY A 226 -18.97 4.74 2.78
CA GLY A 226 -18.73 4.38 4.17
C GLY A 226 -19.68 5.10 5.14
N ILE A 227 -19.95 6.38 4.89
CA ILE A 227 -20.95 7.16 5.63
C ILE A 227 -22.34 6.54 5.45
N ASP A 228 -22.75 6.34 4.20
CA ASP A 228 -24.08 5.83 3.87
C ASP A 228 -24.32 4.42 4.43
N ASP A 229 -23.34 3.52 4.29
CA ASP A 229 -23.43 2.16 4.81
C ASP A 229 -23.61 2.16 6.33
N GLN A 230 -22.90 3.03 7.07
CA GLN A 230 -23.09 3.15 8.52
C GLN A 230 -24.46 3.71 8.86
N TRP A 231 -24.85 4.81 8.23
CA TRP A 231 -26.12 5.47 8.50
C TRP A 231 -27.31 4.54 8.26
N ASN A 232 -27.25 3.71 7.21
CA ASN A 232 -28.29 2.75 6.87
C ASN A 232 -28.31 1.51 7.77
N THR A 233 -27.32 1.31 8.64
CA THR A 233 -27.39 0.27 9.69
C THR A 233 -28.29 0.66 10.87
N LEU A 234 -28.54 1.96 11.04
CA LEU A 234 -29.40 2.49 12.11
C LEU A 234 -30.88 2.33 11.76
N ASN A 235 -31.72 2.10 12.77
CA ASN A 235 -33.15 2.10 12.56
C ASN A 235 -33.70 3.54 12.39
N ILE A 236 -34.92 3.67 11.88
CA ILE A 236 -35.56 4.98 11.60
C ILE A 236 -35.61 5.91 12.83
N PHE A 237 -35.78 5.35 14.04
CA PHE A 237 -35.81 6.17 15.26
C PHE A 237 -34.42 6.69 15.64
N GLU A 238 -33.38 5.86 15.54
CA GLU A 238 -31.98 6.26 15.75
C GLU A 238 -31.53 7.32 14.75
N GLN A 239 -31.92 7.17 13.48
CA GLN A 239 -31.66 8.16 12.44
C GLN A 239 -32.33 9.50 12.79
N PHE A 240 -33.59 9.49 13.25
CA PHE A 240 -34.32 10.69 13.63
C PHE A 240 -33.64 11.41 14.82
N PHE A 241 -33.26 10.68 15.86
CA PHE A 241 -32.58 11.24 17.04
C PHE A 241 -31.21 11.86 16.70
N LEU A 242 -30.42 11.21 15.83
CA LEU A 242 -29.10 11.72 15.43
C LEU A 242 -29.17 12.85 14.39
N SER A 243 -30.31 13.04 13.73
CA SER A 243 -30.55 14.13 12.79
C SER A 243 -30.97 15.46 13.43
N ASP A 244 -31.35 15.44 14.72
CA ASP A 244 -31.82 16.63 15.43
C ASP A 244 -30.63 17.51 15.89
N SER A 245 -30.50 18.66 15.23
CA SER A 245 -29.23 19.38 14.96
C SER A 245 -28.83 20.39 16.04
N SER A 246 -29.30 20.21 17.28
CA SER A 246 -29.12 21.20 18.35
C SER A 246 -27.74 21.20 19.04
N THR A 247 -26.80 20.32 18.66
CA THR A 247 -25.54 20.12 19.41
C THR A 247 -24.24 20.06 18.59
N THR A 248 -24.25 20.07 17.26
CA THR A 248 -23.10 19.52 16.49
C THR A 248 -22.29 20.48 15.62
N ILE A 249 -22.78 21.68 15.26
CA ILE A 249 -22.13 22.45 14.17
C ILE A 249 -20.96 23.33 14.65
N GLY A 250 -20.97 23.82 15.91
CA GLY A 250 -20.00 24.84 16.36
C GLY A 250 -18.76 24.33 17.13
N GLY A 251 -18.85 23.17 17.80
CA GLY A 251 -17.84 22.73 18.79
C GLY A 251 -17.03 21.47 18.43
N LEU A 252 -17.53 20.61 17.55
CA LEU A 252 -16.92 19.30 17.27
C LEU A 252 -15.88 19.33 16.14
N ALA A 253 -16.02 20.25 15.17
CA ALA A 253 -15.03 20.43 14.11
C ALA A 253 -13.64 20.88 14.64
N ALA A 254 -13.57 21.41 15.86
CA ALA A 254 -12.32 21.75 16.53
C ALA A 254 -11.72 20.57 17.33
N ALA A 255 -12.55 19.66 17.86
CA ALA A 255 -12.12 18.56 18.72
C ALA A 255 -11.61 17.33 17.93
N ALA A 256 -12.09 17.11 16.69
CA ALA A 256 -11.67 15.97 15.87
C ALA A 256 -10.20 16.07 15.38
N PHE A 257 -9.60 17.28 15.36
CA PHE A 257 -8.20 17.48 14.98
C PHE A 257 -7.20 17.32 16.14
N GLU A 258 -7.64 17.35 17.40
CA GLU A 258 -6.73 17.15 18.54
C GLU A 258 -6.34 15.67 18.73
N ASN A 259 -7.17 14.72 18.32
CA ASN A 259 -6.88 13.28 18.46
C ASN A 259 -6.08 12.66 17.29
N ASP A 260 -5.87 13.40 16.20
CA ASP A 260 -5.01 12.97 15.08
C ASP A 260 -3.53 13.38 15.31
N LEU A 261 -3.23 13.95 16.49
CA LEU A 261 -1.92 14.46 16.93
C LEU A 261 -1.32 13.69 18.12
N SER A 262 -1.97 12.65 18.65
CA SER A 262 -1.51 11.89 19.83
C SER A 262 -1.00 10.49 19.52
#